data_AF-A0A813ISG9-F1
#
_entry.id   AF-A0A813ISG9-F1
#
_cell.length_a   1.000
_cell.length_b   1.000
_cell.length_c   1.000
_cell.angle_alpha   90.00
_cell.angle_beta   90.00
_cell.angle_gamma   90.00
#
_symmetry.space_group_name_H-M   'P 1'
#
loop_
_entity.id
_entity.type
_entity.pdbx_description
1 polymer ?
#
loop_
_entity_poly.entity_id
_entity_poly.type
_entity_poly.pdbx_seq_one_letter_code
_entity_poly.pdbx_strand_id
1 'polypeptide(L)'
;MALASEDRVFVRYDVPGPVIWHERLVLGVATCGQGWVIVLTPDGDVFAEEMSIMNDDLHGFRVVGAGQDLPFGIAAGQAYRIAPLPVGPALVQLLADGRQAAAAMAIPPGAPPGVMPVVAQPPLVPMAAPPGLAVAAVAGAMVVVAGAKWVFVETMHGKVRGDDVLLHGGEMIQGDLGLQELVGQGIWAAIRNIHVRPVEEYRGAEAHHDARLLPLSFSGIAREERTWRDVSRSCQQVAITDWKLPGPRTTSFCVRFMDRHGGPEAHHRRFVSLQRLSSDSWGVAEHMKTVARLGEFDGVDIMNLVGVEVLLRKAQLIEYVYSVKGPAAKGGGKGDGEQKKKNEKGGHEVIYEASIFTGSNKEYGDTMVAPQLLEYVAKEVEKDAAVMKQVRKACEERKGAW
;
A
#
# COMPACT_ATOMS: atom_id res chain seq x y z
N MET A 1 39.52 15.96 13.17
CA MET A 1 39.24 15.46 14.54
C MET A 1 38.12 14.44 14.38
N ALA A 2 38.29 13.22 14.86
CA ALA A 2 37.22 12.22 14.80
C ALA A 2 36.24 12.50 15.93
N LEU A 3 34.95 12.61 15.61
CA LEU A 3 33.89 12.68 16.62
C LEU A 3 33.73 11.30 17.27
N ALA A 4 33.40 11.29 18.55
CA ALA A 4 33.02 10.10 19.30
C ALA A 4 31.56 10.16 19.72
N SER A 5 30.96 9.00 20.02
CA SER A 5 29.69 8.99 20.75
C SER A 5 29.84 9.73 22.08
N GLU A 6 28.77 10.39 22.51
CA GLU A 6 28.69 11.29 23.68
C GLU A 6 29.34 12.66 23.50
N ASP A 7 30.05 12.90 22.38
CA ASP A 7 30.55 14.24 22.09
C ASP A 7 29.39 15.23 21.95
N ARG A 8 29.56 16.39 22.58
CA ARG A 8 28.70 17.55 22.39
C ARG A 8 29.32 18.43 21.32
N VAL A 9 28.57 18.69 20.26
CA VAL A 9 29.01 19.48 19.12
C VAL A 9 28.07 20.66 18.95
N PHE A 10 28.63 21.85 18.74
CA PHE A 10 27.87 23.04 18.39
C PHE A 10 28.03 23.31 16.91
N VAL A 11 26.92 23.36 16.20
CA VAL A 11 26.85 23.49 14.74
C VAL A 11 26.28 24.85 14.38
N ARG A 12 26.92 25.53 13.43
CA ARG A 12 26.42 26.78 12.85
C ARG A 12 26.08 26.53 11.38
N TYR A 13 24.80 26.66 11.06
CA TYR A 13 24.32 26.59 9.69
C TYR A 13 24.65 27.86 8.90
N ASP A 14 24.83 27.72 7.59
CA ASP A 14 24.99 28.84 6.66
C ASP A 14 23.63 29.45 6.27
N VAL A 15 22.95 30.03 7.27
CA VAL A 15 21.67 30.71 7.10
C VAL A 15 21.81 32.20 7.40
N PRO A 16 21.15 33.09 6.63
CA PRO A 16 21.18 34.52 6.88
C PRO A 16 20.48 34.83 8.21
N GLY A 17 21.07 35.73 9.01
CA GLY A 17 20.48 36.18 10.27
C GLY A 17 21.47 36.25 11.43
N PRO A 18 20.97 36.29 12.67
CA PRO A 18 21.83 36.28 13.85
C PRO A 18 22.59 34.96 13.97
N VAL A 19 23.82 35.04 14.49
CA VAL A 19 24.68 33.87 14.67
C VAL A 19 24.18 33.03 15.84
N ILE A 20 23.58 31.88 15.51
CA ILE A 20 23.10 30.88 16.47
C ILE A 20 23.85 29.56 16.22
N TRP A 21 24.30 28.93 17.30
CA TRP A 21 24.96 27.64 17.33
C TRP A 21 24.02 26.61 17.95
N HIS A 22 23.68 25.57 17.19
CA HIS A 22 22.81 24.50 17.64
C HIS A 22 23.63 23.38 18.27
N GLU A 23 23.30 23.02 19.50
CA GLU A 23 23.89 21.88 20.17
C GLU A 23 23.41 20.56 19.56
N ARG A 24 24.33 19.61 19.42
CA ARG A 24 24.11 18.25 18.98
C ARG A 24 24.82 17.33 19.95
N LEU A 25 24.10 16.32 20.45
CA LEU A 25 24.72 15.22 21.17
C LEU A 25 24.90 14.06 20.20
N VAL A 26 26.16 13.64 19.98
CA VAL A 26 26.48 12.55 19.05
C VAL A 26 26.09 11.23 19.70
N LEU A 27 25.12 10.53 19.13
CA LEU A 27 24.66 9.23 19.62
C LEU A 27 25.44 8.08 18.98
N GLY A 28 25.81 8.22 17.71
CA GLY A 28 26.55 7.22 16.94
C GLY A 28 27.31 7.84 15.78
N VAL A 29 28.44 7.23 15.39
CA VAL A 29 29.26 7.69 14.28
C VAL A 29 29.25 6.62 13.19
N ALA A 30 28.84 7.01 11.98
CA ALA A 30 28.79 6.08 10.86
C ALA A 30 30.21 5.78 10.34
N THR A 31 30.45 4.53 9.96
CA THR A 31 31.77 4.07 9.48
C THR A 31 31.98 4.32 7.98
N CYS A 32 31.06 5.02 7.31
CA CYS A 32 31.11 5.31 5.88
C CYS A 32 32.25 6.28 5.46
N GLY A 33 32.95 6.89 6.41
CA GLY A 33 34.07 7.81 6.16
C GLY A 33 33.67 9.19 5.64
N GLN A 34 32.37 9.45 5.46
CA GLN A 34 31.83 10.72 4.96
C GLN A 34 31.44 11.72 6.06
N GLY A 35 31.71 11.42 7.34
CA GLY A 35 31.41 12.33 8.44
C GLY A 35 29.96 12.32 8.91
N TRP A 36 29.16 11.35 8.48
CA TRP A 36 27.80 11.17 8.97
C TRP A 36 27.76 10.69 10.43
N VAL A 37 26.90 11.31 11.23
CA VAL A 37 26.66 10.97 12.63
C VAL A 37 25.16 10.94 12.91
N ILE A 38 24.75 10.12 13.89
CA ILE A 38 23.41 10.17 14.45
C ILE A 38 23.45 11.15 15.63
N VAL A 39 22.59 12.15 15.60
CA VAL A 39 22.57 13.24 16.59
C VAL A 39 21.22 13.35 17.27
N LEU A 40 21.24 13.82 18.52
CA LEU A 40 20.08 14.33 19.24
C LEU A 40 20.07 15.86 19.18
N THR A 41 18.93 16.46 18.86
CA THR A 41 18.73 17.92 18.84
C THR A 41 18.15 18.46 20.16
N PRO A 42 18.18 19.79 20.37
CA PRO A 42 17.51 20.41 21.52
C PRO A 42 16.01 20.16 21.59
N ASP A 43 15.37 19.91 20.44
CA ASP A 43 13.94 19.63 20.33
C ASP A 43 13.59 18.16 20.60
N GLY A 44 14.60 17.32 20.81
CA GLY A 44 14.43 15.88 21.09
C GLY A 44 14.40 15.01 19.84
N ASP A 45 14.64 15.58 18.65
CA ASP A 45 14.68 14.83 17.41
C ASP A 45 15.99 14.03 17.29
N VAL A 46 15.90 12.85 16.70
CA VAL A 46 17.05 11.99 16.38
C VAL A 46 17.09 11.75 14.88
N PHE A 47 18.18 12.17 14.23
CA PHE A 47 18.38 11.95 12.79
C PHE A 47 19.86 11.87 12.43
N ALA A 48 20.13 11.50 11.18
CA ALA A 48 21.47 11.48 10.61
C ALA A 48 21.86 12.86 10.09
N GLU A 49 23.02 13.37 10.50
CA GLU A 49 23.55 14.67 10.09
C GLU A 49 25.02 14.53 9.64
N GLU A 50 25.39 15.19 8.55
CA GLU A 50 26.77 15.19 8.04
C GLU A 50 27.60 16.25 8.77
N MET A 51 28.45 15.83 9.71
CA MET A 51 29.38 16.69 10.45
C MET A 51 30.73 16.76 9.75
N SER A 52 30.71 17.33 8.55
CA SER A 52 31.87 17.47 7.67
C SER A 52 32.10 18.92 7.29
N ILE A 53 33.36 19.28 7.04
CA ILE A 53 33.69 20.59 6.42
C ILE A 53 33.28 20.66 4.94
N MET A 54 32.95 19.51 4.35
CA MET A 54 32.43 19.41 2.99
C MET A 54 30.91 19.62 2.92
N ASN A 55 30.24 19.72 4.07
CA ASN A 55 28.82 20.00 4.12
C ASN A 55 28.60 21.51 3.91
N ASP A 56 28.11 21.87 2.72
CA ASP A 56 27.87 23.25 2.30
C ASP A 56 26.77 23.95 3.14
N ASP A 57 25.93 23.19 3.85
CA ASP A 57 24.90 23.75 4.74
C ASP A 57 25.51 24.26 6.06
N LEU A 58 26.76 23.90 6.37
CA LEU A 58 27.43 24.25 7.62
C LEU A 58 28.48 25.33 7.40
N HIS A 59 28.31 26.47 8.07
CA HIS A 59 29.40 27.44 8.23
C HIS A 59 30.52 26.85 9.13
N GLY A 60 30.19 25.92 10.02
CA GLY A 60 31.18 25.12 10.76
C GLY A 60 30.64 24.53 12.05
N PHE A 61 31.46 23.72 12.70
CA PHE A 61 31.12 23.08 13.98
C PHE A 61 32.27 23.15 14.99
N ARG A 62 31.95 23.10 16.29
CA ARG A 62 32.90 23.11 17.40
C ARG A 62 32.55 22.03 18.41
N VAL A 63 33.53 21.20 18.76
CA VAL A 63 33.37 20.18 19.81
C VAL A 63 33.58 20.83 21.18
N VAL A 64 32.75 20.47 22.15
CA VAL A 64 32.90 20.91 23.54
C VAL A 64 34.07 20.16 24.17
N GLY A 65 35.03 20.89 24.75
CA GLY A 65 36.13 20.26 25.49
C GLY A 65 35.64 19.58 26.76
N ALA A 66 36.35 18.53 27.22
CA ALA A 66 36.03 17.85 28.46
C ALA A 66 35.91 18.84 29.64
N GLY A 67 34.79 18.80 30.36
CA GLY A 67 34.51 19.68 31.50
C GLY A 67 34.08 21.11 31.15
N GLN A 68 33.87 21.43 29.88
CA GLN A 68 33.35 22.73 29.45
C GLN A 68 31.83 22.66 29.20
N ASP A 69 31.12 23.74 29.50
CA ASP A 69 29.69 23.87 29.16
C ASP A 69 29.46 24.29 27.70
N LEU A 70 30.36 25.16 27.18
CA LEU A 70 30.32 25.72 25.84
C LEU A 70 31.73 25.71 25.22
N PRO A 71 31.86 25.56 23.89
CA PRO A 71 33.14 25.71 23.21
C PRO A 71 33.68 27.14 23.31
N PHE A 72 35.01 27.28 23.25
CA PHE A 72 35.66 28.59 23.25
C PHE A 72 35.08 29.50 22.15
N GLY A 73 34.75 30.74 22.50
CA GLY A 73 34.27 31.76 21.55
C GLY A 73 32.78 31.67 21.18
N ILE A 74 31.99 30.80 21.82
CA ILE A 74 30.53 30.81 21.71
C ILE A 74 29.94 31.43 22.98
N ALA A 75 29.22 32.55 22.84
CA ALA A 75 28.52 33.16 23.97
C ALA A 75 27.23 32.38 24.29
N ALA A 76 26.82 32.34 25.56
CA ALA A 76 25.62 31.61 25.98
C ALA A 76 24.33 32.06 25.24
N GLY A 77 24.20 33.36 24.95
CA GLY A 77 23.06 33.90 24.18
C GLY A 77 23.07 33.54 22.69
N GLN A 78 24.15 32.93 22.19
CA GLN A 78 24.27 32.45 20.81
C GLN A 78 24.10 30.93 20.73
N ALA A 79 23.77 30.25 21.82
CA ALA A 79 23.71 28.79 21.88
C ALA A 79 22.27 28.30 22.05
N TYR A 80 21.78 27.53 21.07
CA TYR A 80 20.54 26.77 21.20
C TYR A 80 20.86 25.37 21.73
N ARG A 81 20.56 25.16 23.02
CA ARG A 81 21.10 24.05 23.82
C ARG A 81 20.08 22.99 24.14
N ILE A 82 20.54 21.75 24.30
CA ILE A 82 19.74 20.65 24.82
C ILE A 82 19.54 20.89 26.32
N ALA A 83 18.29 21.03 26.77
CA ALA A 83 17.98 21.31 28.16
C ALA A 83 16.68 20.62 28.62
N PRO A 84 16.73 19.70 29.61
CA PRO A 84 17.92 19.13 30.23
C PRO A 84 18.66 18.15 29.31
N LEU A 85 19.97 17.98 29.50
CA LEU A 85 20.70 16.89 28.85
C LEU A 85 20.17 15.54 29.35
N PRO A 86 19.97 14.55 28.47
CA PRO A 86 19.59 13.20 28.88
C PRO A 86 20.71 12.59 29.72
N VAL A 87 20.33 11.90 30.80
CA VAL A 87 21.26 11.25 31.74
C VAL A 87 20.78 9.86 32.11
N GLY A 88 21.68 9.02 32.63
CA GLY A 88 21.33 7.71 33.19
C GLY A 88 20.74 6.76 32.13
N PRO A 89 19.68 6.00 32.46
CA PRO A 89 19.12 4.99 31.56
C PRO A 89 18.64 5.55 30.21
N ALA A 90 18.11 6.77 30.19
CA ALA A 90 17.64 7.40 28.96
C ALA A 90 18.80 7.65 27.98
N LEU A 91 19.94 8.13 28.46
CA LEU A 91 21.13 8.35 27.63
C LEU A 91 21.69 7.01 27.11
N VAL A 92 21.73 5.99 27.96
CA VAL A 92 22.21 4.64 27.57
C VAL A 92 21.36 4.08 26.42
N GLN A 93 20.04 4.23 26.48
CA GLN A 93 19.14 3.80 25.41
C GLN A 93 19.40 4.58 24.11
N LEU A 94 19.44 5.92 24.18
CA LEU A 94 19.70 6.77 23.01
C LEU A 94 21.04 6.44 22.33
N LEU A 95 22.08 6.13 23.12
CA LEU A 95 23.37 5.69 22.60
C LEU A 95 23.30 4.30 21.95
N ALA A 96 22.49 3.38 22.48
CA ALA A 96 22.28 2.08 21.86
C ALA A 96 21.57 2.22 20.50
N ASP A 97 20.48 2.99 20.46
CA ASP A 97 19.70 3.26 19.25
C ASP A 97 20.55 3.99 18.21
N GLY A 98 21.31 5.00 18.63
CA GLY A 98 22.21 5.76 17.77
C GLY A 98 23.33 4.92 17.16
N ARG A 99 23.93 4.00 17.92
CA ARG A 99 24.91 3.04 17.38
C ARG A 99 24.30 2.11 16.33
N GLN A 100 23.07 1.65 16.57
CA GLN A 100 22.39 0.78 15.62
C GLN A 100 22.05 1.52 14.32
N ALA A 101 21.51 2.74 14.42
CA ALA A 101 21.22 3.58 13.26
C ALA A 101 22.50 3.93 12.46
N ALA A 102 23.60 4.25 13.16
CA ALA A 102 24.90 4.49 12.53
C ALA A 102 25.44 3.24 11.80
N ALA A 103 25.24 2.05 12.36
CA ALA A 103 25.63 0.79 11.72
C ALA A 103 24.80 0.51 10.46
N ALA A 104 23.50 0.84 10.45
CA ALA A 104 22.66 0.69 9.27
C ALA A 104 23.13 1.59 8.10
N MET A 105 23.67 2.77 8.42
CA MET A 105 24.25 3.69 7.44
C MET A 105 25.63 3.28 6.91
N ALA A 106 26.26 2.24 7.47
CA ALA A 106 27.50 1.69 6.94
C ALA A 106 27.31 0.99 5.58
N ILE A 107 26.06 0.72 5.18
CA ILE A 107 25.72 0.11 3.90
C ILE A 107 25.46 1.22 2.88
N PRO A 108 26.31 1.40 1.86
CA PRO A 108 26.08 2.40 0.82
C PRO A 108 24.75 2.13 0.11
N PRO A 109 23.94 3.17 -0.17
CA PRO A 109 22.78 3.02 -1.05
C PRO A 109 23.20 2.39 -2.38
N GLY A 110 22.65 1.22 -2.72
CA GLY A 110 23.00 0.46 -3.93
C GLY A 110 23.97 -0.71 -3.72
N ALA A 111 24.39 -1.01 -2.49
CA ALA A 111 25.10 -2.26 -2.20
C ALA A 111 24.19 -3.47 -2.51
N PRO A 112 24.70 -4.51 -3.21
CA PRO A 112 23.90 -5.68 -3.55
C PRO A 112 23.38 -6.38 -2.28
N PRO A 113 22.11 -6.85 -2.29
CA PRO A 113 21.55 -7.57 -1.15
C PRO A 113 22.39 -8.82 -0.86
N GLY A 114 22.94 -8.92 0.35
CA GLY A 114 23.75 -10.05 0.79
C GLY A 114 25.12 -9.68 1.37
N VAL A 115 25.58 -8.43 1.21
CA VAL A 115 26.80 -7.94 1.89
C VAL A 115 26.40 -7.27 3.20
N MET A 116 26.04 -8.07 4.20
CA MET A 116 25.91 -7.57 5.57
C MET A 116 27.33 -7.25 6.08
N PRO A 117 27.64 -6.02 6.53
CA PRO A 117 28.89 -5.78 7.21
C PRO A 117 28.91 -6.68 8.45
N VAL A 118 29.88 -7.60 8.49
CA VAL A 118 30.19 -8.35 9.70
C VAL A 118 30.63 -7.32 10.73
N VAL A 119 29.70 -6.89 11.59
CA VAL A 119 30.04 -6.13 12.78
C VAL A 119 30.82 -7.11 13.64
N ALA A 120 32.15 -7.05 13.54
CA ALA A 120 33.01 -7.74 14.47
C ALA A 120 32.65 -7.21 15.86
N GLN A 121 31.87 -8.00 16.62
CA GLN A 121 31.78 -7.78 18.06
C GLN A 121 33.23 -7.72 18.55
N PRO A 122 33.64 -6.64 19.23
CA PRO A 122 34.97 -6.58 19.80
C PRO A 122 35.17 -7.85 20.65
N PRO A 123 36.33 -8.52 20.55
CA PRO A 123 36.58 -9.72 21.33
C PRO A 123 36.30 -9.41 22.79
N LEU A 124 35.38 -10.16 23.38
CA LEU A 124 35.15 -10.15 24.82
C LEU A 124 36.49 -10.51 25.46
N VAL A 125 37.25 -9.51 25.87
CA VAL A 125 38.41 -9.71 26.72
C VAL A 125 37.83 -10.25 28.03
N PRO A 126 38.12 -11.49 28.43
CA PRO A 126 37.61 -12.01 29.68
C PRO A 126 38.30 -11.23 30.80
N MET A 127 37.62 -10.19 31.30
CA MET A 127 37.99 -9.57 32.57
C MET A 127 37.78 -10.65 33.63
N ALA A 128 38.87 -11.13 34.21
CA ALA A 128 38.84 -11.93 35.41
C ALA A 128 38.06 -11.17 36.48
N ALA A 129 36.91 -11.74 36.87
CA ALA A 129 36.07 -11.18 37.92
C ALA A 129 36.87 -11.05 39.21
N PRO A 130 36.88 -9.88 39.88
CA PRO A 130 37.36 -9.79 41.24
C PRO A 130 36.52 -10.75 42.11
N PRO A 131 37.13 -11.61 42.92
CA PRO A 131 36.38 -12.49 43.80
C PRO A 131 35.70 -11.63 44.87
N GLY A 132 34.37 -11.47 44.79
CA GLY A 132 33.59 -10.92 45.91
C GLY A 132 32.44 -9.97 45.62
N LEU A 133 32.11 -9.63 44.37
CA LEU A 133 30.89 -8.86 44.08
C LEU A 133 30.00 -9.61 43.09
N ALA A 134 28.92 -10.18 43.62
CA ALA A 134 27.78 -10.63 42.86
C ALA A 134 27.15 -9.41 42.15
N VAL A 135 27.56 -9.17 40.90
CA VAL A 135 26.81 -8.29 40.01
C VAL A 135 25.60 -9.10 39.56
N ALA A 136 24.47 -8.88 40.25
CA ALA A 136 23.18 -9.26 39.71
C ALA A 136 23.05 -8.61 38.32
N ALA A 137 22.81 -9.43 37.29
CA ALA A 137 22.40 -8.92 35.99
C ALA A 137 21.21 -8.00 36.23
N VAL A 138 21.40 -6.69 36.02
CA VAL A 138 20.30 -5.74 35.96
C VAL A 138 19.62 -6.02 34.62
N ALA A 139 18.81 -7.07 34.60
CA ALA A 139 17.69 -7.15 33.69
C ALA A 139 16.94 -5.83 33.89
N GLY A 140 17.02 -4.95 32.90
CA GLY A 140 16.19 -3.76 32.85
C GLY A 140 14.75 -4.27 32.93
N ALA A 141 14.19 -4.23 34.14
CA ALA A 141 12.83 -4.65 34.38
C ALA A 141 11.96 -3.69 33.60
N MET A 142 11.60 -4.09 32.39
CA MET A 142 10.56 -3.41 31.63
C MET A 142 9.38 -3.28 32.56
N VAL A 143 8.95 -2.03 32.78
CA VAL A 143 7.77 -1.73 33.55
C VAL A 143 6.60 -2.28 32.76
N VAL A 144 6.20 -3.52 33.05
CA VAL A 144 4.93 -4.07 32.60
C VAL A 144 3.87 -3.27 33.34
N VAL A 145 3.34 -2.23 32.68
CA VAL A 145 2.20 -1.49 33.19
C VAL A 145 1.07 -2.49 33.37
N ALA A 146 0.59 -2.65 34.62
CA ALA A 146 -0.47 -3.58 34.93
C ALA A 146 -1.69 -3.31 34.02
N GLY A 147 -2.10 -4.33 33.26
CA GLY A 147 -3.22 -4.23 32.33
C GLY A 147 -2.85 -3.79 30.90
N ALA A 148 -1.60 -3.95 30.48
CA ALA A 148 -1.19 -3.85 29.08
C ALA A 148 -0.54 -5.14 28.58
N LYS A 149 -0.66 -5.41 27.28
CA LYS A 149 -0.11 -6.58 26.59
C LYS A 149 0.61 -6.15 25.33
N TRP A 150 1.68 -6.83 24.99
CA TRP A 150 2.30 -6.70 23.68
C TRP A 150 1.54 -7.58 22.70
N VAL A 151 1.24 -7.04 21.53
CA VAL A 151 0.58 -7.77 20.45
C VAL A 151 1.27 -7.49 19.12
N PHE A 152 1.16 -8.42 18.17
CA PHE A 152 1.60 -8.16 16.80
C PHE A 152 0.76 -7.05 16.16
N VAL A 153 1.39 -6.15 15.40
CA VAL A 153 0.73 -5.03 14.69
C VAL A 153 0.26 -5.46 13.30
N GLU A 154 0.87 -6.50 12.76
CA GLU A 154 0.65 -7.00 11.41
C GLU A 154 0.49 -8.52 11.41
N THR A 155 -0.23 -9.04 10.41
CA THR A 155 -0.42 -10.47 10.23
C THR A 155 0.67 -10.99 9.29
N MET A 156 1.57 -11.85 9.80
CA MET A 156 2.62 -12.47 9.00
C MET A 156 3.05 -13.82 9.56
N HIS A 157 3.50 -14.75 8.70
CA HIS A 157 4.15 -16.01 9.10
C HIS A 157 3.40 -16.83 10.17
N GLY A 158 2.07 -16.91 10.07
CA GLY A 158 1.23 -17.66 11.00
C GLY A 158 0.95 -16.95 12.34
N LYS A 159 1.40 -15.69 12.49
CA LYS A 159 0.99 -14.77 13.54
C LYS A 159 -0.06 -13.82 13.00
N VAL A 160 -1.13 -13.60 13.76
CA VAL A 160 -2.20 -12.66 13.42
C VAL A 160 -2.01 -11.40 14.25
N ARG A 161 -2.34 -10.22 13.70
CA ARG A 161 -2.37 -8.99 14.51
C ARG A 161 -3.27 -9.18 15.71
N GLY A 162 -2.84 -8.62 16.84
CA GLY A 162 -3.56 -8.77 18.11
C GLY A 162 -3.23 -10.08 18.82
N ASP A 163 -2.52 -11.03 18.19
CA ASP A 163 -1.99 -12.18 18.92
C ASP A 163 -0.99 -11.71 19.97
N ASP A 164 -1.11 -12.25 21.17
CA ASP A 164 -0.26 -11.95 22.31
C ASP A 164 1.21 -12.27 21.99
N VAL A 165 2.07 -11.33 22.33
CA VAL A 165 3.51 -11.41 22.13
C VAL A 165 4.18 -11.54 23.49
N LEU A 166 4.99 -12.60 23.63
CA LEU A 166 5.89 -12.76 24.78
C LEU A 166 7.24 -12.14 24.44
N LEU A 167 7.63 -11.16 25.24
CA LEU A 167 8.94 -10.54 25.14
C LEU A 167 10.01 -11.49 25.70
N HIS A 168 11.10 -11.69 24.97
CA HIS A 168 12.22 -12.57 25.32
C HIS A 168 13.53 -11.81 25.54
N GLY A 169 13.51 -10.48 25.46
CA GLY A 169 14.65 -9.59 25.72
C GLY A 169 15.53 -9.32 24.50
N GLY A 170 15.17 -9.85 23.33
CA GLY A 170 15.82 -9.57 22.04
C GLY A 170 15.10 -8.49 21.22
N GLU A 171 13.99 -7.97 21.73
CA GLU A 171 13.17 -6.97 21.04
C GLU A 171 13.79 -5.58 21.08
N MET A 172 13.56 -4.80 20.03
CA MET A 172 13.93 -3.40 19.96
C MET A 172 12.69 -2.57 20.29
N ILE A 173 12.64 -2.00 21.49
CA ILE A 173 11.44 -1.35 22.03
C ILE A 173 11.64 0.16 22.15
N GLN A 174 10.70 0.92 21.60
CA GLN A 174 10.64 2.37 21.66
C GLN A 174 9.24 2.82 22.09
N GLY A 175 9.07 3.08 23.39
CA GLY A 175 7.78 3.48 23.96
C GLY A 175 6.74 2.35 23.93
N ASP A 176 5.61 2.58 23.26
CA ASP A 176 4.55 1.59 23.07
C ASP A 176 4.75 0.74 21.81
N LEU A 177 5.80 0.97 21.02
CA LEU A 177 6.10 0.20 19.82
C LEU A 177 7.40 -0.57 19.99
N GLY A 178 7.54 -1.66 19.24
CA GLY A 178 8.78 -2.39 19.16
C GLY A 178 8.86 -3.30 17.95
N LEU A 179 10.02 -3.92 17.77
CA LEU A 179 10.28 -4.92 16.76
C LEU A 179 10.75 -6.21 17.45
N GLN A 180 10.15 -7.33 17.07
CA GLN A 180 10.52 -8.65 17.56
C GLN A 180 10.92 -9.56 16.41
N GLU A 181 12.09 -10.19 16.54
CA GLU A 181 12.49 -11.23 15.60
C GLU A 181 11.60 -12.47 15.78
N LEU A 182 11.02 -12.95 14.68
CA LEU A 182 10.35 -14.24 14.63
C LEU A 182 11.42 -15.33 14.74
N VAL A 183 11.36 -16.09 15.83
CA VAL A 183 12.37 -17.06 16.29
C VAL A 183 13.00 -17.83 15.12
N GLY A 184 14.28 -17.55 14.86
CA GLY A 184 15.13 -18.32 13.95
C GLY A 184 14.92 -18.04 12.46
N GLN A 185 14.18 -16.99 12.08
CA GLN A 185 13.91 -16.67 10.68
C GLN A 185 14.62 -15.42 10.16
N GLY A 186 15.23 -14.59 11.02
CA GLY A 186 15.76 -13.29 10.61
C GLY A 186 14.69 -12.30 10.15
N ILE A 187 13.41 -12.62 10.40
CA ILE A 187 12.25 -11.82 10.01
C ILE A 187 11.80 -11.04 11.24
N TRP A 188 11.68 -9.73 11.10
CA TRP A 188 11.22 -8.84 12.16
C TRP A 188 9.75 -8.54 11.99
N ALA A 189 9.00 -8.59 13.08
CA ALA A 189 7.60 -8.23 13.13
C ALA A 189 7.40 -7.02 14.06
N ALA A 190 6.55 -6.08 13.63
CA ALA A 190 6.15 -4.96 14.48
C ALA A 190 5.24 -5.44 15.62
N ILE A 191 5.58 -5.02 16.84
CA ILE A 191 4.83 -5.30 18.06
C ILE A 191 4.41 -3.99 18.72
N ARG A 192 3.26 -3.98 19.39
CA ARG A 192 2.74 -2.81 20.10
C ARG A 192 2.22 -3.18 21.47
N ASN A 193 2.55 -2.35 22.45
CA ASN A 193 1.98 -2.38 23.78
C ASN A 193 0.59 -1.74 23.75
N ILE A 194 -0.45 -2.52 24.04
CA ILE A 194 -1.84 -2.08 24.02
C ILE A 194 -2.47 -2.41 25.36
N HIS A 195 -3.31 -1.51 25.88
CA HIS A 195 -4.12 -1.80 27.05
C HIS A 195 -5.07 -2.98 26.78
N VAL A 196 -5.32 -3.82 27.80
CA VAL A 196 -6.07 -5.08 27.66
C VAL A 196 -7.52 -4.88 27.17
N ARG A 197 -8.16 -3.75 27.49
CA ARG A 197 -9.54 -3.46 27.04
C ARG A 197 -9.65 -3.34 25.49
N PRO A 198 -8.74 -2.65 24.79
CA PRO A 198 -8.75 -2.59 23.33
C PRO A 198 -8.37 -3.85 22.55
N VAL A 199 -7.90 -4.95 23.16
CA VAL A 199 -7.28 -6.05 22.38
C VAL A 199 -8.28 -6.75 21.45
N GLU A 200 -9.53 -6.93 21.89
CA GLU A 200 -10.57 -7.52 21.03
C GLU A 200 -10.99 -6.60 19.89
N GLU A 201 -10.98 -5.28 20.11
CA GLU A 201 -11.24 -4.27 19.07
C GLU A 201 -10.05 -4.12 18.10
N TYR A 202 -8.84 -4.41 18.58
CA TYR A 202 -7.62 -4.34 17.79
C TYR A 202 -7.50 -5.51 16.79
N ARG A 203 -8.10 -6.65 17.13
CA ARG A 203 -8.15 -7.85 16.28
C ARG A 203 -9.18 -7.64 15.16
N GLY A 204 -8.72 -7.54 13.92
CA GLY A 204 -9.59 -7.30 12.76
C GLY A 204 -9.80 -5.83 12.37
N ALA A 205 -9.24 -4.86 13.11
CA ALA A 205 -9.16 -3.45 12.67
C ALA A 205 -8.06 -3.20 11.62
N GLU A 206 -7.71 -4.24 10.87
CA GLU A 206 -6.62 -4.27 9.90
C GLU A 206 -7.11 -3.65 8.59
N ALA A 207 -6.73 -2.39 8.33
CA ALA A 207 -6.87 -1.84 6.99
C ALA A 207 -6.16 -2.73 5.94
N HIS A 208 -5.10 -3.46 6.34
CA HIS A 208 -4.39 -4.40 5.47
C HIS A 208 -5.06 -5.78 5.30
N HIS A 209 -6.13 -6.10 6.06
CA HIS A 209 -7.03 -7.23 5.76
C HIS A 209 -8.35 -6.80 5.14
N ASP A 210 -8.48 -5.51 4.85
CA ASP A 210 -9.51 -5.10 3.93
C ASP A 210 -9.20 -5.76 2.58
N ALA A 211 -9.96 -6.80 2.23
CA ALA A 211 -9.84 -7.53 0.97
C ALA A 211 -9.97 -6.61 -0.27
N ARG A 212 -10.29 -5.33 -0.07
CA ARG A 212 -10.35 -4.28 -1.08
C ARG A 212 -9.01 -3.59 -1.34
N LEU A 213 -7.95 -3.82 -0.57
CA LEU A 213 -6.63 -3.20 -0.75
C LEU A 213 -5.61 -4.24 -1.25
N LEU A 214 -4.75 -3.85 -2.21
CA LEU A 214 -3.57 -4.65 -2.57
C LEU A 214 -2.33 -4.09 -1.85
N PRO A 215 -1.32 -4.93 -1.56
CA PRO A 215 -0.07 -4.47 -0.97
C PRO A 215 0.61 -3.38 -1.82
N LEU A 216 1.10 -2.31 -1.23
CA LEU A 216 1.87 -1.32 -1.99
C LEU A 216 3.31 -1.80 -2.18
N SER A 217 3.84 -1.74 -3.41
CA SER A 217 5.27 -1.94 -3.69
C SER A 217 5.95 -0.59 -3.94
N PHE A 218 7.15 -0.45 -3.37
CA PHE A 218 7.97 0.75 -3.50
C PHE A 218 9.32 0.37 -4.09
N SER A 219 9.80 1.17 -5.05
CA SER A 219 11.16 1.11 -5.58
C SER A 219 11.91 2.33 -5.06
N GLY A 220 12.52 2.18 -3.88
CA GLY A 220 13.08 3.31 -3.13
C GLY A 220 11.98 4.19 -2.52
N ILE A 221 11.98 5.47 -2.86
CA ILE A 221 11.00 6.47 -2.35
C ILE A 221 9.75 6.52 -3.24
N ALA A 222 9.86 6.09 -4.50
CA ALA A 222 8.77 6.15 -5.47
C ALA A 222 7.89 4.90 -5.40
N ARG A 223 6.58 5.13 -5.51
CA ARG A 223 5.60 4.05 -5.70
C ARG A 223 5.80 3.44 -7.09
N GLU A 224 5.89 2.12 -7.15
CA GLU A 224 5.95 1.41 -8.42
C GLU A 224 4.53 1.24 -8.97
N GLU A 225 4.29 1.71 -10.19
CA GLU A 225 3.03 1.46 -10.89
C GLU A 225 2.95 0.00 -11.33
N ARG A 226 1.80 -0.64 -11.07
CA ARG A 226 1.60 -2.05 -11.42
C ARG A 226 1.19 -2.16 -12.87
N THR A 227 1.66 -3.20 -13.56
CA THR A 227 1.09 -3.55 -14.87
C THR A 227 -0.28 -4.19 -14.68
N TRP A 228 -1.20 -4.02 -15.66
CA TRP A 228 -2.50 -4.70 -15.60
C TRP A 228 -2.40 -6.22 -15.40
N ARG A 229 -1.35 -6.85 -15.93
CA ARG A 229 -1.11 -8.28 -15.76
C ARG A 229 -0.88 -8.64 -14.29
N ASP A 230 -0.15 -7.80 -13.56
CA ASP A 230 0.09 -7.99 -12.14
C ASP A 230 -1.18 -7.72 -11.34
N VAL A 231 -1.98 -6.71 -11.73
CA VAL A 231 -3.32 -6.46 -11.16
C VAL A 231 -4.22 -7.70 -11.34
N SER A 232 -4.30 -8.25 -12.55
CA SER A 232 -5.12 -9.44 -12.88
C SER A 232 -4.72 -10.68 -12.08
N ARG A 233 -3.42 -10.86 -11.83
CA ARG A 233 -2.88 -11.99 -11.05
C ARG A 233 -3.05 -11.81 -9.54
N SER A 234 -2.95 -10.57 -9.05
CA SER A 234 -2.98 -10.27 -7.62
C SER A 234 -4.38 -10.07 -7.05
N CYS A 235 -5.35 -9.62 -7.87
CA CYS A 235 -6.73 -9.47 -7.43
C CYS A 235 -7.37 -10.85 -7.23
N GLN A 236 -8.01 -11.05 -6.09
CA GLN A 236 -8.72 -12.28 -5.77
C GLN A 236 -10.13 -11.97 -5.30
N GLN A 237 -11.13 -12.60 -5.93
CA GLN A 237 -12.50 -12.48 -5.48
C GLN A 237 -12.68 -13.21 -4.14
N VAL A 238 -12.91 -12.45 -3.06
CA VAL A 238 -13.20 -12.97 -1.71
C VAL A 238 -14.70 -13.01 -1.48
N ALA A 239 -15.19 -14.00 -0.72
CA ALA A 239 -16.60 -14.05 -0.32
C ALA A 239 -16.90 -12.91 0.66
N ILE A 240 -17.84 -12.04 0.29
CA ILE A 240 -18.28 -10.87 1.08
C ILE A 240 -19.73 -11.12 1.46
N THR A 241 -20.02 -11.21 2.76
CA THR A 241 -21.35 -11.58 3.30
C THR A 241 -22.38 -10.46 3.13
N ASP A 242 -21.94 -9.20 3.07
CA ASP A 242 -22.78 -8.01 2.96
C ASP A 242 -22.81 -7.42 1.53
N TRP A 243 -22.62 -8.24 0.50
CA TRP A 243 -22.62 -7.79 -0.89
C TRP A 243 -23.99 -7.25 -1.33
N LYS A 244 -24.08 -5.93 -1.57
CA LYS A 244 -25.36 -5.23 -1.81
C LYS A 244 -25.90 -5.32 -3.24
N LEU A 245 -25.10 -5.73 -4.22
CA LEU A 245 -25.55 -5.77 -5.62
C LEU A 245 -26.22 -7.11 -5.93
N PRO A 246 -27.43 -7.11 -6.53
CA PRO A 246 -28.10 -8.34 -6.90
C PRO A 246 -27.41 -9.00 -8.11
N GLY A 247 -27.59 -10.32 -8.26
CA GLY A 247 -27.00 -11.10 -9.34
C GLY A 247 -25.51 -11.45 -9.13
N PRO A 248 -24.89 -12.13 -10.10
CA PRO A 248 -23.53 -12.65 -9.96
C PRO A 248 -22.48 -11.53 -10.00
N ARG A 249 -21.35 -11.73 -9.32
CA ARG A 249 -20.19 -10.83 -9.42
C ARG A 249 -19.47 -11.10 -10.74
N THR A 250 -19.15 -10.03 -11.45
CA THR A 250 -18.59 -10.09 -12.82
C THR A 250 -17.20 -9.50 -12.92
N THR A 251 -16.75 -8.77 -11.91
CA THR A 251 -15.45 -8.10 -11.95
C THR A 251 -14.29 -9.07 -12.23
N SER A 252 -14.28 -10.26 -11.61
CA SER A 252 -13.24 -11.26 -11.87
C SER A 252 -13.19 -11.70 -13.34
N PHE A 253 -14.35 -11.86 -13.99
CA PHE A 253 -14.44 -12.16 -15.42
C PHE A 253 -13.90 -10.99 -16.26
N CYS A 254 -14.34 -9.76 -15.98
CA CYS A 254 -13.91 -8.57 -16.72
C CYS A 254 -12.41 -8.31 -16.62
N VAL A 255 -11.81 -8.47 -15.44
CA VAL A 255 -10.37 -8.27 -15.22
C VAL A 255 -9.56 -9.24 -16.06
N ARG A 256 -9.91 -10.54 -16.02
CA ARG A 256 -9.26 -11.58 -16.82
C ARG A 256 -9.49 -11.41 -18.31
N PHE A 257 -10.69 -10.94 -18.69
CA PHE A 257 -10.99 -10.62 -20.08
C PHE A 257 -10.03 -9.53 -20.59
N MET A 258 -9.93 -8.41 -19.87
CA MET A 258 -9.05 -7.30 -20.25
C MET A 258 -7.57 -7.71 -20.29
N ASP A 259 -7.10 -8.55 -19.37
CA ASP A 259 -5.72 -9.06 -19.38
C ASP A 259 -5.37 -9.80 -20.69
N ARG A 260 -6.30 -10.62 -21.21
CA ARG A 260 -6.14 -11.28 -22.52
C ARG A 260 -6.09 -10.30 -23.70
N HIS A 261 -6.60 -9.09 -23.53
CA HIS A 261 -6.64 -8.05 -24.56
C HIS A 261 -5.66 -6.89 -24.30
N GLY A 262 -4.66 -7.10 -23.45
CA GLY A 262 -3.58 -6.12 -23.21
C GLY A 262 -3.96 -4.99 -22.26
N GLY A 263 -4.97 -5.20 -21.41
CA GLY A 263 -5.40 -4.25 -20.38
C GLY A 263 -6.59 -3.37 -20.78
N PRO A 264 -7.08 -2.51 -19.86
CA PRO A 264 -8.33 -1.77 -20.04
C PRO A 264 -8.27 -0.75 -21.17
N GLU A 265 -7.14 -0.05 -21.33
CA GLU A 265 -6.96 0.94 -22.40
C GLU A 265 -6.83 0.30 -23.78
N ALA A 266 -6.11 -0.81 -23.88
CA ALA A 266 -6.00 -1.58 -25.12
C ALA A 266 -7.37 -2.16 -25.53
N HIS A 267 -8.10 -2.72 -24.56
CA HIS A 267 -9.47 -3.20 -24.76
C HIS A 267 -10.41 -2.08 -25.21
N HIS A 268 -10.39 -0.90 -24.56
CA HIS A 268 -11.22 0.24 -24.98
C HIS A 268 -10.92 0.68 -26.42
N ARG A 269 -9.64 0.84 -26.79
CA ARG A 269 -9.25 1.21 -28.17
C ARG A 269 -9.74 0.17 -29.18
N ARG A 270 -9.61 -1.12 -28.85
CA ARG A 270 -10.09 -2.22 -29.67
C ARG A 270 -11.61 -2.15 -29.84
N PHE A 271 -12.36 -2.01 -28.76
CA PHE A 271 -13.82 -1.88 -28.77
C PHE A 271 -14.29 -0.74 -29.66
N VAL A 272 -13.72 0.47 -29.48
CA VAL A 272 -14.05 1.66 -30.29
C VAL A 272 -13.77 1.42 -31.77
N SER A 273 -12.62 0.81 -32.09
CA SER A 273 -12.23 0.49 -33.47
C SER A 273 -13.15 -0.55 -34.12
N LEU A 274 -13.43 -1.66 -33.44
CA LEU A 274 -14.28 -2.75 -33.93
C LEU A 274 -15.71 -2.27 -34.20
N GLN A 275 -16.24 -1.41 -33.33
CA GLN A 275 -17.61 -0.89 -33.43
C GLN A 275 -17.70 0.42 -34.23
N ARG A 276 -16.57 0.95 -34.75
CA ARG A 276 -16.48 2.21 -35.50
C ARG A 276 -17.13 3.38 -34.76
N LEU A 277 -16.85 3.48 -33.47
CA LEU A 277 -17.46 4.47 -32.60
C LEU A 277 -16.66 5.77 -32.61
N SER A 278 -17.39 6.88 -32.51
CA SER A 278 -16.87 8.21 -32.27
C SER A 278 -16.85 8.52 -30.77
N SER A 279 -16.09 9.53 -30.33
CA SER A 279 -15.99 9.90 -28.91
C SER A 279 -17.30 10.43 -28.32
N ASP A 280 -18.22 10.95 -29.14
CA ASP A 280 -19.57 11.39 -28.78
C ASP A 280 -20.59 10.24 -28.76
N SER A 281 -20.19 9.02 -29.13
CA SER A 281 -21.08 7.86 -29.06
C SER A 281 -21.40 7.51 -27.60
N TRP A 282 -22.67 7.14 -27.37
CA TRP A 282 -23.17 6.85 -26.03
C TRP A 282 -22.31 5.80 -25.30
N GLY A 283 -21.93 6.13 -24.07
CA GLY A 283 -21.14 5.26 -23.19
C GLY A 283 -19.63 5.22 -23.49
N VAL A 284 -19.15 5.75 -24.62
CA VAL A 284 -17.73 5.66 -25.00
C VAL A 284 -16.83 6.36 -23.98
N ALA A 285 -17.21 7.55 -23.50
CA ALA A 285 -16.44 8.29 -22.49
C ALA A 285 -16.39 7.60 -21.11
N GLU A 286 -17.40 6.78 -20.80
CA GLU A 286 -17.51 6.03 -19.53
C GLU A 286 -16.79 4.66 -19.61
N HIS A 287 -16.53 4.18 -20.82
CA HIS A 287 -15.95 2.87 -21.07
C HIS A 287 -14.48 2.80 -20.64
N MET A 288 -14.20 2.16 -19.50
CA MET A 288 -12.87 1.79 -18.95
C MET A 288 -11.98 2.88 -18.35
N LYS A 289 -12.37 4.16 -18.39
CA LYS A 289 -11.49 5.27 -18.00
C LYS A 289 -11.01 5.23 -16.54
N THR A 290 -11.80 4.66 -15.63
CA THR A 290 -11.52 4.71 -14.18
C THR A 290 -10.89 3.42 -13.64
N VAL A 291 -11.08 2.29 -14.32
CA VAL A 291 -10.71 0.97 -13.78
C VAL A 291 -9.19 0.74 -13.81
N ALA A 292 -8.50 1.21 -14.86
CA ALA A 292 -7.04 1.13 -14.96
C ALA A 292 -6.36 1.85 -13.79
N ARG A 293 -6.76 3.09 -13.52
CA ARG A 293 -6.19 3.90 -12.42
C ARG A 293 -6.36 3.26 -11.06
N LEU A 294 -7.54 2.69 -10.78
CA LEU A 294 -7.79 2.00 -9.52
C LEU A 294 -6.86 0.79 -9.34
N GLY A 295 -6.72 -0.04 -10.37
CA GLY A 295 -5.88 -1.24 -10.29
C GLY A 295 -4.37 -0.93 -10.31
N GLU A 296 -3.92 -0.17 -11.31
CA GLU A 296 -2.50 0.04 -11.63
C GLU A 296 -1.86 1.11 -10.75
N PHE A 297 -2.56 2.24 -10.54
CA PHE A 297 -2.04 3.38 -9.80
C PHE A 297 -2.45 3.34 -8.33
N ASP A 298 -3.73 3.16 -7.99
CA ASP A 298 -4.20 3.16 -6.60
C ASP A 298 -3.95 1.84 -5.89
N GLY A 299 -3.69 0.75 -6.63
CA GLY A 299 -3.35 -0.56 -6.06
C GLY A 299 -4.45 -1.12 -5.18
N VAL A 300 -5.71 -0.92 -5.56
CA VAL A 300 -6.85 -1.50 -4.85
C VAL A 300 -7.25 -2.84 -5.46
N ASP A 301 -7.74 -3.77 -4.65
CA ASP A 301 -8.28 -5.03 -5.15
C ASP A 301 -9.66 -4.77 -5.73
N ILE A 302 -9.64 -4.40 -7.00
CA ILE A 302 -10.82 -4.03 -7.76
C ILE A 302 -11.87 -5.14 -7.81
N MET A 303 -11.51 -6.42 -7.62
CA MET A 303 -12.49 -7.51 -7.60
C MET A 303 -13.45 -7.38 -6.43
N ASN A 304 -13.01 -6.83 -5.30
CA ASN A 304 -13.78 -6.74 -4.06
C ASN A 304 -14.49 -5.39 -3.86
N LEU A 305 -14.38 -4.48 -4.82
CA LEU A 305 -15.02 -3.17 -4.78
C LEU A 305 -16.40 -3.18 -5.44
N VAL A 306 -17.44 -2.92 -4.64
CA VAL A 306 -18.82 -2.73 -5.13
C VAL A 306 -18.91 -1.64 -6.19
N GLY A 307 -18.19 -0.53 -6.00
CA GLY A 307 -18.17 0.57 -6.98
C GLY A 307 -17.59 0.15 -8.32
N VAL A 308 -16.54 -0.67 -8.32
CA VAL A 308 -15.95 -1.20 -9.56
C VAL A 308 -16.87 -2.20 -10.24
N GLU A 309 -17.57 -3.05 -9.48
CA GLU A 309 -18.60 -3.94 -10.05
C GLU A 309 -19.68 -3.14 -10.79
N VAL A 310 -20.16 -2.02 -10.24
CA VAL A 310 -21.14 -1.15 -10.93
C VAL A 310 -20.57 -0.58 -12.23
N LEU A 311 -19.34 -0.07 -12.19
CA LEU A 311 -18.66 0.48 -13.37
C LEU A 311 -18.47 -0.59 -14.46
N LEU A 312 -18.07 -1.79 -14.10
CA LEU A 312 -17.85 -2.88 -15.05
C LEU A 312 -19.16 -3.45 -15.58
N ARG A 313 -20.24 -3.53 -14.78
CA ARG A 313 -21.57 -3.87 -15.30
C ARG A 313 -22.08 -2.81 -16.28
N LYS A 314 -21.79 -1.53 -16.03
CA LYS A 314 -22.10 -0.44 -16.98
C LYS A 314 -21.30 -0.59 -18.28
N ALA A 315 -20.01 -0.93 -18.21
CA ALA A 315 -19.21 -1.22 -19.39
C ALA A 315 -19.74 -2.43 -20.19
N GLN A 316 -20.07 -3.53 -19.51
CA GLN A 316 -20.71 -4.70 -20.13
C GLN A 316 -22.03 -4.34 -20.83
N LEU A 317 -22.86 -3.48 -20.22
CA LEU A 317 -24.10 -2.99 -20.84
C LEU A 317 -23.81 -2.17 -22.11
N ILE A 318 -22.80 -1.30 -22.09
CA ILE A 318 -22.39 -0.53 -23.27
C ILE A 318 -22.00 -1.48 -24.41
N GLU A 319 -21.12 -2.44 -24.13
CA GLU A 319 -20.69 -3.41 -25.14
C GLU A 319 -21.84 -4.28 -25.65
N TYR A 320 -22.73 -4.73 -24.77
CA TYR A 320 -23.93 -5.48 -25.15
C TYR A 320 -24.83 -4.69 -26.12
N VAL A 321 -25.06 -3.40 -25.86
CA VAL A 321 -25.89 -2.56 -26.73
C VAL A 321 -25.29 -2.44 -28.13
N TYR A 322 -23.97 -2.32 -28.26
CA TYR A 322 -23.32 -2.25 -29.57
C TYR A 322 -23.16 -3.62 -30.24
N SER A 323 -23.00 -4.70 -29.47
CA SER A 323 -22.94 -6.05 -30.03
C SER A 323 -24.26 -6.49 -30.65
N VAL A 324 -25.39 -6.09 -30.07
CA VAL A 324 -26.74 -6.33 -30.63
C VAL A 324 -27.02 -5.46 -31.86
N LYS A 325 -26.62 -4.19 -31.85
CA LYS A 325 -26.84 -3.27 -32.99
C LYS A 325 -25.94 -3.57 -34.19
N GLY A 326 -24.78 -4.18 -33.94
CA GLY A 326 -23.77 -4.48 -34.94
C GLY A 326 -23.02 -3.22 -35.46
N PRO A 327 -21.87 -3.40 -36.15
CA PRO A 327 -21.02 -2.30 -36.61
C PRO A 327 -21.66 -1.41 -37.69
N ALA A 328 -22.81 -1.79 -38.25
CA ALA A 328 -23.42 -1.16 -39.42
C ALA A 328 -24.59 -0.20 -39.10
N ALA A 329 -25.12 -0.19 -37.88
CA ALA A 329 -26.33 0.56 -37.55
C ALA A 329 -26.17 2.10 -37.55
N LYS A 330 -24.93 2.61 -37.61
CA LYS A 330 -24.64 4.05 -37.67
C LYS A 330 -24.00 4.51 -38.98
N GLY A 331 -24.00 3.69 -40.02
CA GLY A 331 -23.73 4.14 -41.39
C GLY A 331 -24.88 5.02 -41.90
N GLY A 332 -25.07 6.18 -41.28
CA GLY A 332 -25.95 7.26 -41.73
C GLY A 332 -25.39 7.92 -42.97
N GLY A 333 -25.29 7.16 -44.05
CA GLY A 333 -25.44 7.74 -45.37
C GLY A 333 -26.88 8.21 -45.47
N LYS A 334 -27.09 9.53 -45.44
CA LYS A 334 -28.26 10.15 -46.05
C LYS A 334 -28.24 9.79 -47.53
N GLY A 335 -28.77 8.63 -47.87
CA GLY A 335 -28.94 8.16 -49.24
C GLY A 335 -30.17 7.26 -49.27
N ASP A 336 -31.22 7.78 -49.88
CA ASP A 336 -32.49 7.16 -50.32
C ASP A 336 -32.62 5.66 -50.01
N GLY A 337 -33.57 5.25 -49.18
CA GLY A 337 -34.97 5.27 -49.59
C GLY A 337 -35.41 3.85 -49.97
N GLU A 338 -36.16 3.23 -49.07
CA GLU A 338 -37.24 2.27 -49.40
C GLU A 338 -36.94 0.79 -49.73
N GLN A 339 -35.74 0.35 -50.11
CA GLN A 339 -35.55 -1.08 -50.50
C GLN A 339 -35.04 -2.06 -49.43
N LYS A 340 -34.64 -1.62 -48.23
CA LYS A 340 -33.87 -2.48 -47.29
C LYS A 340 -34.68 -3.25 -46.24
N LYS A 341 -36.01 -3.28 -46.31
CA LYS A 341 -36.85 -3.91 -45.27
C LYS A 341 -37.03 -5.43 -45.42
N LYS A 342 -36.55 -6.05 -46.51
CA LYS A 342 -36.80 -7.49 -46.80
C LYS A 342 -35.62 -8.44 -46.57
N ASN A 343 -34.37 -7.95 -46.42
CA ASN A 343 -33.18 -8.82 -46.34
C ASN A 343 -32.51 -8.91 -44.97
N GLU A 344 -32.91 -8.11 -43.96
CA GLU A 344 -32.27 -8.15 -42.64
C GLU A 344 -32.72 -9.32 -41.75
N LYS A 345 -33.82 -10.01 -42.08
CA LYS A 345 -34.27 -11.17 -41.28
C LYS A 345 -33.43 -12.44 -41.51
N GLY A 346 -32.79 -12.61 -42.67
CA GLY A 346 -32.06 -13.86 -42.99
C GLY A 346 -30.58 -13.87 -42.59
N GLY A 347 -29.91 -12.71 -42.56
CA GLY A 347 -28.46 -12.67 -42.33
C GLY A 347 -28.04 -13.00 -40.89
N HIS A 348 -28.86 -12.66 -39.90
CA HIS A 348 -28.53 -12.89 -38.49
C HIS A 348 -28.69 -14.37 -38.09
N GLU A 349 -29.64 -15.07 -38.72
CA GLU A 349 -29.91 -16.49 -38.49
C GLU A 349 -28.81 -17.37 -39.12
N VAL A 350 -28.40 -17.06 -40.36
CA VAL A 350 -27.33 -17.80 -41.06
C VAL A 350 -25.97 -17.66 -40.36
N ILE A 351 -25.65 -16.48 -39.78
CA ILE A 351 -24.41 -16.27 -39.02
C ILE A 351 -24.46 -17.02 -37.68
N TYR A 352 -25.63 -17.09 -37.05
CA TYR A 352 -25.83 -17.84 -35.80
C TYR A 352 -25.71 -19.35 -36.05
N GLU A 353 -26.36 -19.87 -37.09
CA GLU A 353 -26.28 -21.28 -37.50
C GLU A 353 -24.86 -21.68 -37.90
N ALA A 354 -24.15 -20.85 -38.69
CA ALA A 354 -22.76 -21.10 -39.07
C ALA A 354 -21.83 -21.23 -37.84
N SER A 355 -22.10 -20.48 -36.77
CA SER A 355 -21.33 -20.56 -35.53
C SER A 355 -21.60 -21.85 -34.72
N ILE A 356 -22.82 -22.38 -34.81
CA ILE A 356 -23.18 -23.69 -34.23
C ILE A 356 -22.48 -24.81 -35.00
N PHE A 357 -22.47 -24.75 -36.34
CA PHE A 357 -21.87 -25.79 -37.19
C PHE A 357 -20.34 -25.84 -37.14
N THR A 358 -19.68 -24.70 -36.93
CA THR A 358 -18.21 -24.64 -36.89
C THR A 358 -17.63 -25.00 -35.52
N GLY A 359 -18.47 -25.18 -34.47
CA GLY A 359 -18.02 -25.24 -33.07
C GLY A 359 -17.33 -23.96 -32.60
N SER A 360 -17.17 -22.99 -33.50
CA SER A 360 -16.71 -21.63 -33.27
C SER A 360 -17.96 -20.85 -32.90
N ASN A 361 -18.53 -21.16 -31.73
CA ASN A 361 -19.59 -20.35 -31.12
C ASN A 361 -19.16 -18.91 -31.28
N LYS A 362 -19.94 -18.08 -32.00
CA LYS A 362 -19.61 -16.68 -32.33
C LYS A 362 -19.05 -16.09 -31.07
N GLU A 363 -17.73 -15.95 -31.02
CA GLU A 363 -17.10 -15.86 -29.72
C GLU A 363 -17.61 -14.55 -29.12
N TYR A 364 -18.46 -14.69 -28.10
CA TYR A 364 -18.61 -13.64 -27.10
C TYR A 364 -17.22 -13.25 -26.54
N GLY A 365 -16.16 -14.02 -26.84
CA GLY A 365 -14.76 -13.65 -26.68
C GLY A 365 -14.38 -12.26 -27.18
N ASP A 366 -15.12 -11.64 -28.11
CA ASP A 366 -14.85 -10.26 -28.52
C ASP A 366 -15.64 -9.18 -27.79
N THR A 367 -16.66 -9.57 -27.01
CA THR A 367 -17.46 -8.64 -26.21
C THR A 367 -17.25 -8.96 -24.74
N MET A 368 -16.80 -8.00 -23.95
CA MET A 368 -16.65 -8.19 -22.52
C MET A 368 -18.04 -8.16 -21.87
N VAL A 369 -18.76 -9.29 -21.89
CA VAL A 369 -20.03 -9.50 -21.20
C VAL A 369 -20.01 -10.86 -20.53
N ALA A 370 -20.14 -10.87 -19.21
CA ALA A 370 -20.12 -12.11 -18.42
C ALA A 370 -21.36 -12.96 -18.74
N PRO A 371 -21.21 -14.25 -19.11
CA PRO A 371 -22.34 -15.13 -19.42
C PRO A 371 -23.34 -15.25 -18.26
N GLN A 372 -22.84 -15.36 -17.02
CA GLN A 372 -23.68 -15.44 -15.82
C GLN A 372 -24.54 -14.18 -15.63
N LEU A 373 -24.04 -13.01 -16.03
CA LEU A 373 -24.81 -11.77 -15.97
C LEU A 373 -25.94 -11.77 -17.00
N LEU A 374 -25.68 -12.25 -18.23
CA LEU A 374 -26.72 -12.40 -19.25
C LEU A 374 -27.82 -13.36 -18.82
N GLU A 375 -27.47 -14.51 -18.26
CA GLU A 375 -28.44 -15.46 -17.71
C GLU A 375 -29.28 -14.85 -16.59
N TYR A 376 -28.65 -14.09 -15.69
CA TYR A 376 -29.34 -13.40 -14.61
C TYR A 376 -30.31 -12.34 -15.17
N VAL A 377 -29.85 -11.48 -16.08
CA VAL A 377 -30.68 -10.45 -16.72
C VAL A 377 -31.84 -11.06 -17.50
N ALA A 378 -31.62 -12.14 -18.24
CA ALA A 378 -32.67 -12.85 -18.97
C ALA A 378 -33.77 -13.35 -18.02
N LYS A 379 -33.40 -13.96 -16.88
CA LYS A 379 -34.35 -14.42 -15.86
C LYS A 379 -35.11 -13.27 -15.21
N GLU A 380 -34.47 -12.15 -14.92
CA GLU A 380 -35.15 -10.98 -14.35
C GLU A 380 -36.13 -10.36 -15.34
N VAL A 381 -35.75 -10.23 -16.62
CA VAL A 381 -36.64 -9.74 -17.68
C VAL A 381 -37.85 -10.66 -17.87
N GLU A 382 -37.66 -11.98 -17.80
CA GLU A 382 -38.76 -12.96 -17.87
C GLU A 382 -39.74 -12.80 -16.68
N LYS A 383 -39.20 -12.64 -15.46
CA LYS A 383 -40.03 -12.37 -14.26
C LYS A 383 -40.82 -11.08 -14.40
N ASP A 384 -40.19 -9.99 -14.83
CA ASP A 384 -40.85 -8.70 -15.02
C ASP A 384 -41.94 -8.77 -16.08
N ALA A 385 -41.69 -9.48 -17.19
CA ALA A 385 -42.69 -9.71 -18.23
C ALA A 385 -43.88 -10.51 -17.71
N ALA A 386 -43.64 -11.53 -16.86
CA ALA A 386 -44.69 -12.31 -16.22
C ALA A 386 -45.53 -11.44 -15.26
N VAL A 387 -44.89 -10.61 -14.44
CA VAL A 387 -45.56 -9.65 -13.54
C VAL A 387 -46.41 -8.66 -14.33
N MET A 388 -45.85 -8.06 -15.39
CA MET A 388 -46.58 -7.13 -16.27
C MET A 388 -47.81 -7.78 -16.93
N LYS A 389 -47.69 -9.05 -17.33
CA LYS A 389 -48.82 -9.82 -17.87
C LYS A 389 -49.91 -10.04 -16.82
N GLN A 390 -49.54 -10.37 -15.58
CA GLN A 390 -50.50 -10.54 -14.48
C GLN A 390 -51.19 -9.22 -14.11
N VAL A 391 -50.43 -8.11 -14.04
CA VAL A 391 -50.98 -6.77 -13.81
C VAL A 391 -51.97 -6.38 -14.91
N ARG A 392 -51.64 -6.64 -16.18
CA ARG A 392 -52.55 -6.40 -17.30
C ARG A 392 -53.84 -7.21 -17.17
N LYS A 393 -53.73 -8.50 -16.87
CA LYS A 393 -54.88 -9.40 -16.65
C LYS A 393 -55.77 -8.91 -15.51
N ALA A 394 -55.19 -8.53 -14.36
CA ALA A 394 -55.95 -8.01 -13.22
C ALA A 394 -56.66 -6.69 -13.53
N CYS A 395 -56.05 -5.81 -14.34
CA CYS A 395 -56.69 -4.59 -14.81
C CYS A 395 -57.86 -4.87 -15.76
N GLU A 396 -57.76 -5.88 -16.63
CA GLU A 396 -58.85 -6.31 -17.52
C GLU A 396 -60.01 -6.91 -16.72
N GLU A 397 -59.74 -7.76 -15.73
CA GLU A 397 -60.76 -8.34 -14.84
C GLU A 397 -61.50 -7.27 -14.02
N ARG A 398 -60.79 -6.25 -13.51
CA ARG A 398 -61.43 -5.12 -12.81
C ARG A 398 -62.36 -4.31 -13.70
N LYS A 399 -62.05 -4.18 -15.00
CA LYS A 399 -62.92 -3.45 -15.94
C LYS A 399 -64.17 -4.25 -16.33
N GLY A 400 -64.09 -5.57 -16.32
CA GLY A 400 -65.23 -6.44 -16.63
C GLY A 400 -66.19 -6.68 -15.46
N ALA A 401 -65.86 -6.21 -14.25
CA ALA A 401 -66.68 -6.36 -13.05
C ALA A 401 -67.64 -5.18 -12.78
N TRP A 402 -67.64 -4.17 -13.67
CA TRP A 402 -68.60 -3.05 -13.70
C TRP A 402 -69.42 -3.16 -14.98
#